data_AF-V4UEH5-F1
#
_entry.id   AF-V4UEH5-F1
#
_cell.length_a   1.000
_cell.length_b   1.000
_cell.length_c   1.000
_cell.angle_alpha   90.00
_cell.angle_beta   90.00
_cell.angle_gamma   90.00
#
_symmetry.space_group_name_H-M   'P 1'
#
loop_
_entity.id
_entity.type
_entity.pdbx_description
1 polymer ?
#
loop_
_entity_poly.entity_id
_entity_poly.type
_entity_poly.pdbx_seq_one_letter_code
_entity_poly.pdbx_strand_id
1 'polypeptide(L)'
;KTFVKVIAIDACHCPGSVMLLFRGAFGCLLYTGDFRWEASNKRAEIGRNTLVKALKDDVVDILYLDNTYCSPSYAFASGEVAAQQIVDIIASHPDHDIIIGIDSLGKEKLLFHISHKLNIKIWVWPERLQTMHLLGFHDIFTTKTSLTRVRVVPRYSFSIDTLESLNTMHPTIGIMPSGLPWVVKSLKGGSSLPGFLFPSYQSKWRATGGTHTEKLKEALGGPDEVRSLLEVRVLID
;
A
#
# COMPACT_ATOMS: atom_id res chain seq x y z
N LYS A 1 36.49 0.05 28.59
CA LYS A 1 35.62 -0.70 27.63
C LYS A 1 34.27 -0.01 27.62
N THR A 2 33.82 0.49 26.47
CA THR A 2 32.53 1.16 26.35
C THR A 2 31.47 0.11 26.03
N PHE A 3 30.38 0.10 26.79
CA PHE A 3 29.26 -0.81 26.56
C PHE A 3 28.12 -0.04 25.89
N VAL A 4 27.53 -0.64 24.86
CA VAL A 4 26.32 -0.15 24.21
C VAL A 4 25.26 -1.22 24.35
N LYS A 5 24.10 -0.85 24.88
CA LYS A 5 22.92 -1.70 24.91
C LYS A 5 22.04 -1.34 23.72
N VAL A 6 21.60 -2.35 22.98
CA VAL A 6 20.67 -2.19 21.84
C VAL A 6 19.43 -3.02 22.12
N ILE A 7 18.26 -2.43 21.91
CA ILE A 7 16.97 -3.12 22.03
C ILE A 7 16.24 -2.96 20.70
N ALA A 8 15.90 -4.09 20.08
CA ALA A 8 15.04 -4.11 18.90
C ALA A 8 13.57 -4.13 19.32
N ILE A 9 12.77 -3.27 18.69
CA ILE A 9 11.33 -3.11 18.95
C ILE A 9 10.61 -3.23 17.61
N ASP A 10 9.44 -3.86 17.56
CA ASP A 10 8.72 -4.05 16.32
C ASP A 10 8.22 -2.71 15.71
N ALA A 11 8.67 -2.39 14.49
CA ALA A 11 8.29 -1.17 13.79
C ALA A 11 6.94 -1.27 13.06
N CYS A 12 6.38 -2.47 12.90
CA CYS A 12 5.08 -2.69 12.26
C CYS A 12 4.92 -2.19 10.81
N HIS A 13 6.01 -1.87 10.10
CA HIS A 13 5.98 -1.45 8.70
C HIS A 13 5.87 -2.64 7.75
N CYS A 14 6.75 -3.63 7.89
CA CYS A 14 6.74 -4.85 7.10
C CYS A 14 7.21 -6.06 7.96
N PRO A 15 7.17 -7.30 7.43
CA PRO A 15 7.75 -8.43 8.14
C PRO A 15 9.25 -8.21 8.41
N GLY A 16 9.66 -8.33 9.68
CA GLY A 16 11.05 -8.13 10.11
C GLY A 16 11.46 -6.68 10.36
N SER A 17 10.61 -5.68 10.12
CA SER A 17 10.91 -4.28 10.41
C SER A 17 11.07 -4.02 11.91
N VAL A 18 12.16 -3.37 12.32
CA VAL A 18 12.43 -3.04 13.72
C VAL A 18 12.89 -1.59 13.91
N MET A 19 12.46 -0.99 15.01
CA MET A 19 13.08 0.18 15.62
C MET A 19 14.24 -0.28 16.51
N LEU A 20 15.25 0.56 16.66
CA LEU A 20 16.41 0.30 17.50
C LEU A 20 16.57 1.39 18.56
N LEU A 21 16.52 0.98 19.83
CA LEU A 21 16.83 1.84 20.98
C LEU A 21 18.26 1.57 21.45
N PHE A 22 19.14 2.55 21.31
CA PHE A 22 20.53 2.51 21.73
C PHE A 22 20.72 3.24 23.05
N ARG A 23 21.51 2.64 23.96
CA ARG A 23 21.91 3.25 25.23
C ARG A 23 23.39 3.06 25.46
N GLY A 24 24.08 4.15 25.79
CA GLY A 24 25.51 4.14 26.10
C GLY A 24 25.94 5.45 26.74
N ALA A 25 27.27 5.68 26.81
CA ALA A 25 27.81 6.93 27.33
C ALA A 25 27.39 8.19 26.52
N PHE A 26 26.87 7.98 25.30
CA PHE A 26 26.32 9.00 24.41
C PHE A 26 24.83 9.32 24.68
N GLY A 27 24.21 8.72 25.70
CA GLY A 27 22.79 8.88 26.00
C GLY A 27 21.91 7.80 25.37
N CYS A 28 20.65 8.16 25.12
CA CYS A 28 19.54 7.33 24.69
C CYS A 28 19.05 7.76 23.29
N LEU A 29 19.27 6.94 22.27
CA LEU A 29 18.91 7.22 20.89
C LEU A 29 17.87 6.24 20.40
N LEU A 30 16.81 6.73 19.77
CA LEU A 30 15.80 5.90 19.10
C LEU A 30 15.88 6.11 17.59
N TYR A 31 16.15 5.03 16.86
CA TYR A 31 15.97 4.94 15.41
C TYR A 31 14.67 4.20 15.13
N THR A 32 13.71 4.86 14.49
CA THR A 32 12.45 4.18 14.13
C THR A 32 12.65 3.22 12.96
N GLY A 33 13.58 3.53 12.05
CA GLY A 33 13.50 2.99 10.69
C GLY A 33 12.14 3.35 10.08
N ASP A 34 11.75 2.65 9.01
CA ASP A 34 10.39 2.77 8.49
C ASP A 34 9.44 2.08 9.48
N PHE A 35 8.46 2.83 10.00
CA PHE A 35 7.54 2.31 11.00
C PHE A 35 6.10 2.71 10.72
N ARG A 36 5.17 1.92 11.24
CA ARG A 36 3.76 2.24 11.17
C ARG A 36 3.00 1.73 12.38
N TRP A 37 2.69 2.65 13.29
CA TRP A 37 1.91 2.34 14.48
C TRP A 37 0.50 2.90 14.39
N GLU A 38 -0.44 2.03 14.02
CA GLU A 38 -1.87 2.35 14.08
C GLU A 38 -2.42 2.12 15.49
N ALA A 39 -3.36 2.97 15.93
CA ALA A 39 -3.92 2.90 17.28
C ALA A 39 -4.65 1.56 17.53
N SER A 40 -5.44 1.10 16.55
CA SER A 40 -6.25 -0.12 16.60
C SER A 40 -5.47 -1.42 16.35
N ASN A 41 -4.18 -1.33 16.02
CA ASN A 41 -3.38 -2.51 15.65
C ASN A 41 -2.69 -3.11 16.89
N LYS A 42 -3.07 -4.35 17.26
CA LYS A 42 -2.51 -5.08 18.41
C LYS A 42 -1.00 -5.28 18.33
N ARG A 43 -0.42 -5.48 17.14
CA ARG A 43 1.04 -5.60 16.95
C ARG A 43 1.72 -4.28 17.29
N ALA A 44 1.14 -3.16 16.84
CA ALA A 44 1.63 -1.82 17.17
C ALA A 44 1.49 -1.51 18.67
N GLU A 45 0.40 -1.92 19.31
CA GLU A 45 0.22 -1.81 20.75
C GLU A 45 1.33 -2.54 21.53
N ILE A 46 1.65 -3.78 21.13
CA ILE A 46 2.75 -4.55 21.72
C ILE A 46 4.09 -3.83 21.51
N GLY A 47 4.35 -3.29 20.31
CA GLY A 47 5.54 -2.50 20.00
C GLY A 47 5.68 -1.26 20.89
N ARG A 48 4.59 -0.47 21.01
CA ARG A 48 4.51 0.70 21.90
C ARG A 48 4.79 0.33 23.36
N ASN A 49 4.12 -0.71 23.86
CA ASN A 49 4.30 -1.18 25.24
C ASN A 49 5.74 -1.67 25.48
N THR A 50 6.37 -2.27 24.47
CA THR A 50 7.77 -2.70 24.54
C THR A 50 8.71 -1.49 24.60
N LEU A 51 8.47 -0.45 23.81
CA LEU A 51 9.24 0.80 23.86
C LEU A 51 9.12 1.46 25.25
N VAL A 52 7.90 1.62 25.77
CA VAL A 52 7.68 2.21 27.10
C VAL A 52 8.43 1.44 28.20
N LYS A 53 8.32 0.11 28.18
CA LYS A 53 9.06 -0.75 29.13
C LYS A 53 10.58 -0.67 28.95
N ALA A 54 11.06 -0.50 27.72
CA ALA A 54 12.48 -0.36 27.41
C ALA A 54 13.04 1.02 27.84
N LEU A 55 12.18 2.04 27.86
CA LEU A 55 12.53 3.37 28.34
C LEU A 55 12.66 3.44 29.86
N LYS A 56 11.84 2.70 30.63
CA LYS A 56 11.90 2.67 32.11
C LYS A 56 11.90 4.08 32.73
N ASP A 57 10.98 4.93 32.26
CA ASP A 57 10.85 6.33 32.67
C ASP A 57 12.05 7.24 32.31
N ASP A 58 12.99 6.73 31.51
CA ASP A 58 14.06 7.53 30.92
C ASP A 58 13.58 8.26 29.65
N VAL A 59 14.30 9.31 29.28
CA VAL A 59 14.01 10.12 28.09
C VAL A 59 14.78 9.61 26.87
N VAL A 60 14.25 9.92 25.68
CA VAL A 60 15.00 9.77 24.42
C VAL A 60 15.69 11.09 24.15
N ASP A 61 17.02 11.09 24.09
CA ASP A 61 17.82 12.28 23.82
C ASP A 61 17.77 12.67 22.33
N ILE A 62 17.84 11.66 21.45
CA ILE A 62 17.80 11.87 20.00
C ILE A 62 16.85 10.86 19.36
N LEU A 63 15.91 11.39 18.56
CA LEU A 63 14.96 10.61 17.77
C LEU A 63 15.28 10.75 16.28
N TYR A 64 15.64 9.64 15.65
CA TYR A 64 15.69 9.51 14.20
C TYR A 64 14.35 8.95 13.74
N LEU A 65 13.48 9.88 13.31
CA LEU A 65 12.10 9.63 12.96
C LEU A 65 11.94 9.41 11.45
N ASP A 66 11.26 8.35 11.08
CA ASP A 66 10.66 8.21 9.75
C ASP A 66 9.57 9.27 9.57
N ASN A 67 9.86 10.19 8.65
CA ASN A 67 9.05 11.34 8.32
C ASN A 67 8.52 11.25 6.87
N THR A 68 8.45 10.05 6.29
CA THR A 68 8.03 9.80 4.90
C THR A 68 6.74 10.54 4.54
N TYR A 69 5.76 10.53 5.46
CA TYR A 69 4.46 11.20 5.29
C TYR A 69 4.23 12.34 6.29
N CYS A 70 5.29 13.04 6.72
CA CYS A 70 5.19 14.18 7.64
C CYS A 70 4.66 15.45 6.94
N SER A 71 3.51 15.34 6.28
CA SER A 71 2.76 16.46 5.70
C SER A 71 1.27 16.23 5.93
N PRO A 72 0.51 17.26 6.38
CA PRO A 72 -0.93 17.15 6.57
C PRO A 72 -1.70 16.93 5.25
N SER A 73 -1.04 17.08 4.10
CA SER A 73 -1.62 16.76 2.79
C SER A 73 -1.86 15.27 2.57
N TYR A 74 -1.21 14.41 3.36
CA TYR A 74 -1.37 12.97 3.26
C TYR A 74 -2.58 12.51 4.09
N ALA A 75 -3.58 11.98 3.39
CA ALA A 75 -4.72 11.30 3.99
C ALA A 75 -4.85 9.93 3.34
N PHE A 76 -4.59 8.87 4.12
CA PHE A 76 -4.64 7.50 3.63
C PHE A 76 -5.94 6.83 4.04
N ALA A 77 -6.46 6.00 3.13
CA ALA A 77 -7.48 5.03 3.50
C ALA A 77 -6.87 3.99 4.47
N SER A 78 -7.70 3.38 5.31
CA SER A 78 -7.25 2.20 6.06
C SER A 78 -6.89 1.08 5.08
N GLY A 79 -6.01 0.17 5.51
CA GLY A 79 -5.65 -0.98 4.67
C GLY A 79 -6.85 -1.84 4.26
N GLU A 80 -7.89 -1.90 5.09
CA GLU A 80 -9.15 -2.60 4.78
C GLU A 80 -9.97 -1.89 3.71
N VAL A 81 -10.10 -0.56 3.78
CA VAL A 81 -10.83 0.22 2.77
C VAL A 81 -10.12 0.14 1.42
N ALA A 82 -8.79 0.28 1.42
CA ALA A 82 -7.98 0.10 0.22
C ALA A 82 -8.10 -1.32 -0.36
N ALA A 83 -8.11 -2.35 0.48
CA ALA A 83 -8.34 -3.73 0.05
C ALA A 83 -9.71 -3.91 -0.60
N GLN A 84 -10.75 -3.35 0.02
CA GLN A 84 -12.11 -3.44 -0.50
C GLN A 84 -12.26 -2.75 -1.86
N GLN A 85 -11.63 -1.58 -2.04
CA GLN A 85 -11.60 -0.91 -3.35
C GLN A 85 -10.98 -1.80 -4.44
N ILE A 86 -9.88 -2.48 -4.15
CA ILE A 86 -9.25 -3.40 -5.10
C ILE A 86 -10.17 -4.59 -5.39
N VAL A 87 -10.81 -5.16 -4.35
CA VAL A 87 -11.80 -6.24 -4.52
C VAL A 87 -12.93 -5.81 -5.44
N ASP A 88 -13.49 -4.61 -5.24
CA ASP A 88 -14.59 -4.10 -6.04
C ASP A 88 -14.19 -3.88 -7.51
N ILE A 89 -12.98 -3.37 -7.76
CA ILE A 89 -12.42 -3.23 -9.12
C ILE A 89 -12.30 -4.60 -9.79
N ILE A 90 -11.71 -5.58 -9.11
CA ILE A 90 -11.51 -6.92 -9.66
C ILE A 90 -12.86 -7.58 -9.95
N ALA A 91 -13.82 -7.50 -9.02
CA ALA A 91 -15.15 -8.09 -9.16
C ALA A 91 -15.96 -7.45 -10.31
N SER A 92 -15.80 -6.15 -10.55
CA SER A 92 -16.50 -5.42 -11.61
C SER A 92 -15.95 -5.72 -13.01
N HIS A 93 -14.77 -6.34 -13.12
CA HIS A 93 -14.11 -6.64 -14.39
C HIS A 93 -13.75 -8.14 -14.47
N PRO A 94 -14.74 -9.05 -14.60
CA PRO A 94 -14.50 -10.50 -14.60
C PRO A 94 -13.63 -10.96 -15.78
N ASP A 95 -13.76 -10.31 -16.94
CA ASP A 95 -13.08 -10.68 -18.18
C ASP A 95 -11.74 -9.94 -18.40
N HIS A 96 -11.13 -9.41 -17.34
CA HIS A 96 -9.83 -8.72 -17.42
C HIS A 96 -8.75 -9.48 -16.65
N ASP A 97 -7.52 -9.45 -17.15
CA ASP A 97 -6.36 -9.79 -16.35
C ASP A 97 -6.06 -8.66 -15.36
N ILE A 98 -5.64 -9.00 -14.15
CA ILE A 98 -5.31 -8.01 -13.12
C ILE A 98 -3.83 -8.12 -12.77
N ILE A 99 -3.09 -7.04 -12.95
CA ILE A 99 -1.68 -6.95 -12.59
C ILE A 99 -1.55 -6.02 -11.39
N ILE A 100 -1.03 -6.50 -10.27
CA ILE A 100 -0.80 -5.70 -9.07
C ILE A 100 0.70 -5.50 -8.86
N GLY A 101 1.17 -4.26 -8.98
CA GLY A 101 2.57 -3.90 -8.77
C GLY A 101 2.87 -3.64 -7.29
N ILE A 102 3.75 -4.44 -6.67
CA ILE A 102 4.15 -4.26 -5.27
C ILE A 102 5.66 -4.38 -5.07
N ASP A 103 6.14 -3.86 -3.94
CA ASP A 103 7.53 -4.03 -3.50
C ASP A 103 7.78 -5.49 -3.06
N SER A 104 9.06 -5.88 -2.92
CA SER A 104 9.45 -7.26 -2.62
C SER A 104 8.96 -7.78 -1.25
N LEU A 105 8.70 -6.86 -0.31
CA LEU A 105 8.18 -7.10 1.03
C LEU A 105 7.10 -6.06 1.37
N GLY A 106 6.14 -6.46 2.21
CA GLY A 106 4.99 -5.64 2.59
C GLY A 106 3.74 -5.97 1.78
N LYS A 107 2.60 -5.44 2.25
CA LYS A 107 1.27 -5.60 1.63
C LYS A 107 0.75 -7.05 1.59
N GLU A 108 1.32 -7.98 2.35
CA GLU A 108 0.86 -9.37 2.40
C GLU A 108 -0.59 -9.47 2.91
N LYS A 109 -0.94 -8.68 3.93
CA LYS A 109 -2.31 -8.60 4.46
C LYS A 109 -3.32 -8.08 3.43
N LEU A 110 -2.92 -7.13 2.58
CA LEU A 110 -3.73 -6.62 1.49
C LEU A 110 -4.06 -7.75 0.50
N LEU A 111 -3.04 -8.48 0.06
CA LEU A 111 -3.20 -9.60 -0.86
C LEU A 111 -4.01 -10.75 -0.25
N PHE A 112 -3.77 -11.07 1.03
CA PHE A 112 -4.56 -12.04 1.78
C PHE A 112 -6.05 -11.66 1.76
N HIS A 113 -6.37 -10.39 2.05
CA HIS A 113 -7.75 -9.92 2.07
C HIS A 113 -8.42 -10.05 0.70
N ILE A 114 -7.72 -9.65 -0.37
CA ILE A 114 -8.21 -9.78 -1.76
C ILE A 114 -8.51 -11.24 -2.09
N SER A 115 -7.54 -12.14 -1.84
CA SER A 115 -7.69 -13.57 -2.10
C SER A 115 -8.87 -14.18 -1.33
N HIS A 116 -8.99 -13.86 -0.04
CA HIS A 116 -10.04 -14.38 0.81
C HIS A 116 -11.43 -13.87 0.40
N LYS A 117 -11.57 -12.58 0.05
CA LYS A 117 -12.85 -12.00 -0.35
C LYS A 117 -13.35 -12.53 -1.68
N LEU A 118 -12.44 -12.73 -2.63
CA LEU A 118 -12.77 -13.22 -3.98
C LEU A 118 -12.74 -14.75 -4.08
N ASN A 119 -12.26 -15.44 -3.03
CA ASN A 119 -12.02 -16.89 -3.01
C ASN A 119 -11.16 -17.36 -4.20
N ILE A 120 -10.06 -16.66 -4.46
CA ILE A 120 -9.12 -16.96 -5.55
C ILE A 120 -7.71 -17.15 -5.01
N LYS A 121 -6.89 -17.95 -5.71
CA LYS A 121 -5.43 -17.89 -5.53
C LYS A 121 -4.87 -16.64 -6.23
N ILE A 122 -3.74 -16.15 -5.74
CA ILE A 122 -3.03 -15.02 -6.35
C ILE A 122 -1.69 -15.52 -6.90
N TRP A 123 -1.40 -15.19 -8.14
CA TRP A 123 -0.11 -15.52 -8.72
C TRP A 123 0.97 -14.57 -8.19
N VAL A 124 2.13 -15.10 -7.81
CA VAL A 124 3.33 -14.35 -7.41
C VAL A 124 4.55 -14.97 -8.06
N TRP A 125 5.63 -14.20 -8.21
CA TRP A 125 6.90 -14.73 -8.70
C TRP A 125 7.52 -15.73 -7.70
N PRO A 126 8.36 -16.69 -8.14
CA PRO A 126 8.81 -17.81 -7.32
C PRO A 126 9.46 -17.42 -5.98
N GLU A 127 10.29 -16.39 -5.99
CA GLU A 127 10.99 -15.87 -4.81
C GLU A 127 10.01 -15.26 -3.80
N ARG A 128 8.95 -14.61 -4.29
CA ARG A 128 7.87 -14.11 -3.43
C ARG A 128 7.05 -15.24 -2.85
N LEU A 129 6.79 -16.32 -3.58
CA LEU A 129 6.08 -17.49 -3.04
C LEU A 129 6.82 -18.08 -1.84
N GLN A 130 8.15 -18.20 -1.92
CA GLN A 130 8.98 -18.67 -0.80
C GLN A 130 8.83 -17.74 0.41
N THR A 131 8.85 -16.43 0.19
CA THR A 131 8.63 -15.42 1.24
C THR A 131 7.23 -15.58 1.86
N MET A 132 6.19 -15.75 1.05
CA MET A 132 4.81 -15.95 1.54
C MET A 132 4.68 -17.20 2.42
N HIS A 133 5.36 -18.29 2.06
CA HIS A 133 5.40 -19.50 2.89
C HIS A 133 6.10 -19.27 4.23
N LEU A 134 7.22 -18.55 4.26
CA LEU A 134 7.90 -18.20 5.52
C LEU A 134 7.03 -17.33 6.44
N LEU A 135 6.12 -16.55 5.86
CA LEU A 135 5.16 -15.72 6.58
C LEU A 135 3.86 -16.48 6.95
N GLY A 136 3.76 -17.77 6.63
CA GLY A 136 2.62 -18.63 6.98
C GLY A 136 1.47 -18.65 5.96
N PHE A 137 1.65 -18.08 4.77
CA PHE A 137 0.62 -18.03 3.72
C PHE A 137 0.81 -19.14 2.68
N HIS A 138 0.54 -20.39 3.04
CA HIS A 138 0.83 -21.56 2.19
C HIS A 138 -0.16 -21.76 1.03
N ASP A 139 -1.47 -21.61 1.27
CA ASP A 139 -2.49 -22.04 0.30
C ASP A 139 -3.08 -20.92 -0.56
N ILE A 140 -2.58 -19.71 -0.40
CA ILE A 140 -3.16 -18.47 -0.96
C ILE A 140 -2.49 -18.08 -2.26
N PHE A 141 -1.19 -18.36 -2.35
CA PHE A 141 -0.35 -17.92 -3.45
C PHE A 141 0.05 -19.08 -4.36
N THR A 142 0.37 -18.77 -5.61
CA THR A 142 0.79 -19.78 -6.59
C THR A 142 1.75 -19.18 -7.62
N THR A 143 2.53 -20.03 -8.29
CA THR A 143 3.33 -19.68 -9.47
C THR A 143 2.69 -20.16 -10.78
N LYS A 144 1.51 -20.80 -10.72
CA LYS A 144 0.79 -21.30 -11.89
C LYS A 144 -0.14 -20.23 -12.43
N THR A 145 0.18 -19.66 -13.59
CA THR A 145 -0.64 -18.62 -14.24
C THR A 145 -2.00 -19.14 -14.70
N SER A 146 -2.14 -20.44 -14.98
CA SER A 146 -3.42 -21.04 -15.39
C SER A 146 -4.48 -21.11 -14.28
N LEU A 147 -4.12 -20.87 -13.02
CA LEU A 147 -5.04 -20.99 -11.88
C LEU A 147 -5.69 -19.67 -11.48
N THR A 148 -5.24 -18.53 -12.01
CA THR A 148 -5.75 -17.22 -11.61
C THR A 148 -5.40 -16.14 -12.63
N ARG A 149 -6.34 -15.21 -12.83
CA ARG A 149 -6.16 -14.00 -13.63
C ARG A 149 -5.50 -12.85 -12.86
N VAL A 150 -5.32 -13.00 -11.54
CA VAL A 150 -4.75 -11.97 -10.66
C VAL A 150 -3.29 -12.28 -10.40
N ARG A 151 -2.41 -11.41 -10.91
CA ARG A 151 -0.95 -11.55 -10.88
C ARG A 151 -0.33 -10.41 -10.10
N VAL A 152 0.49 -10.74 -9.13
CA VAL A 152 1.28 -9.79 -8.36
C VAL A 152 2.71 -9.82 -8.89
N VAL A 153 3.21 -8.66 -9.31
CA VAL A 153 4.51 -8.50 -9.95
C VAL A 153 5.39 -7.52 -9.18
N PRO A 154 6.72 -7.61 -9.31
CA PRO A 154 7.61 -6.61 -8.73
C PRO A 154 7.30 -5.21 -9.27
N ARG A 155 7.30 -4.20 -8.39
CA ARG A 155 6.96 -2.81 -8.74
C ARG A 155 7.81 -2.26 -9.88
N TYR A 156 9.09 -2.63 -9.96
CA TYR A 156 9.97 -2.16 -11.03
C TYR A 156 9.60 -2.71 -12.41
N SER A 157 8.86 -3.82 -12.50
CA SER A 157 8.35 -4.37 -13.76
C SER A 157 6.94 -3.90 -14.08
N PHE A 158 6.38 -2.99 -13.28
CA PHE A 158 5.07 -2.42 -13.47
C PHE A 158 5.21 -1.03 -14.10
N SER A 159 4.85 -0.91 -15.38
CA SER A 159 4.85 0.35 -16.12
C SER A 159 3.66 0.41 -17.08
N ILE A 160 3.30 1.64 -17.50
CA ILE A 160 2.26 1.86 -18.51
C ILE A 160 2.57 1.08 -19.79
N ASP A 161 3.81 1.16 -20.30
CA ASP A 161 4.22 0.46 -21.51
C ASP A 161 4.03 -1.07 -21.40
N THR A 162 4.32 -1.62 -20.21
CA THR A 162 4.12 -3.05 -19.93
C THR A 162 2.64 -3.40 -19.94
N LEU A 163 1.79 -2.57 -19.32
CA LEU A 163 0.34 -2.76 -19.28
C LEU A 163 -0.28 -2.62 -20.67
N GLU A 164 0.13 -1.63 -21.47
CA GLU A 164 -0.32 -1.46 -22.85
C GLU A 164 0.05 -2.70 -23.68
N SER A 165 1.27 -3.21 -23.53
CA SER A 165 1.71 -4.45 -24.19
C SER A 165 0.85 -5.65 -23.80
N LEU A 166 0.55 -5.83 -22.51
CA LEU A 166 -0.33 -6.90 -22.04
C LEU A 166 -1.76 -6.75 -22.57
N ASN A 167 -2.26 -5.51 -22.62
CA ASN A 167 -3.61 -5.18 -23.09
C ASN A 167 -3.81 -5.50 -24.57
N THR A 168 -2.73 -5.55 -25.38
CA THR A 168 -2.81 -6.04 -26.78
C THR A 168 -3.11 -7.52 -26.89
N MET A 169 -2.76 -8.33 -25.88
CA MET A 169 -2.99 -9.77 -25.86
C MET A 169 -4.34 -10.12 -25.22
N HIS A 170 -4.69 -9.44 -24.13
CA HIS A 170 -5.95 -9.63 -23.42
C HIS A 170 -6.28 -8.38 -22.59
N PRO A 171 -7.56 -7.97 -22.44
CA PRO A 171 -7.94 -6.86 -21.59
C PRO A 171 -7.28 -6.95 -20.20
N THR A 172 -6.54 -5.93 -19.80
CA THR A 172 -5.68 -5.94 -18.61
C THR A 172 -5.82 -4.65 -17.81
N ILE A 173 -5.99 -4.78 -16.50
CA ILE A 173 -6.01 -3.68 -15.54
C ILE A 173 -4.77 -3.77 -14.65
N GLY A 174 -3.98 -2.69 -14.64
CA GLY A 174 -2.91 -2.50 -13.68
C GLY A 174 -3.42 -1.86 -12.39
N ILE A 175 -2.97 -2.34 -11.24
CA ILE A 175 -3.25 -1.74 -9.93
C ILE A 175 -1.92 -1.51 -9.21
N MET A 176 -1.67 -0.28 -8.77
CA MET A 176 -0.52 0.04 -7.92
C MET A 176 -0.96 0.60 -6.57
N PRO A 177 -0.95 -0.24 -5.51
CA PRO A 177 -1.18 0.23 -4.15
C PRO A 177 0.05 1.01 -3.66
N SER A 178 -0.08 2.31 -3.36
CA SER A 178 1.05 3.16 -2.96
C SER A 178 0.62 4.32 -2.05
N GLY A 179 1.47 4.70 -1.10
CA GLY A 179 1.25 5.89 -0.25
C GLY A 179 1.68 7.23 -0.88
N LEU A 180 2.25 7.21 -2.10
CA LEU A 180 2.64 8.44 -2.79
C LEU A 180 1.61 8.78 -3.88
N PRO A 181 0.95 9.95 -3.80
CA PRO A 181 0.15 10.46 -4.90
C PRO A 181 1.07 10.77 -6.09
N TRP A 182 0.64 10.47 -7.30
CA TRP A 182 1.45 10.75 -8.47
C TRP A 182 1.33 12.23 -8.88
N VAL A 183 2.47 12.89 -9.07
CA VAL A 183 2.52 14.14 -9.84
C VAL A 183 2.44 13.75 -11.31
N VAL A 184 1.28 13.96 -11.94
CA VAL A 184 1.18 13.86 -13.41
C VAL A 184 2.12 14.92 -13.99
N LYS A 185 3.21 14.50 -14.64
CA LYS A 185 3.97 15.40 -15.51
C LYS A 185 3.03 15.77 -16.67
N SER A 186 2.52 16.99 -16.67
CA SER A 186 1.84 17.55 -17.83
C SER A 186 2.78 17.43 -19.03
N LEU A 187 2.43 16.60 -20.00
CA LEU A 187 3.03 16.70 -21.34
C LEU A 187 2.64 18.09 -21.87
N LYS A 188 3.64 18.84 -22.33
CA LYS A 188 3.43 20.13 -23.00
C LYS A 188 2.60 19.90 -24.26
N GLY A 189 1.42 20.49 -24.33
CA GLY A 189 0.60 20.54 -25.54
C GLY A 189 -0.89 20.51 -25.20
N GLY A 190 -1.57 21.64 -25.41
CA GLY A 190 -2.88 21.93 -24.82
C GLY A 190 -4.08 21.14 -25.38
N SER A 191 -5.01 20.81 -24.50
CA SER A 191 -6.35 21.40 -24.43
C SER A 191 -7.04 20.82 -23.20
N SER A 192 -7.78 21.66 -22.49
CA SER A 192 -8.35 21.39 -21.17
C SER A 192 -9.41 20.28 -21.21
N LEU A 193 -9.13 19.18 -20.51
CA LEU A 193 -10.12 18.19 -20.06
C LEU A 193 -10.28 18.29 -18.54
N PRO A 194 -11.46 17.96 -17.98
CA PRO A 194 -11.74 18.13 -16.55
C PRO A 194 -10.87 17.16 -15.75
N GLY A 195 -9.73 17.67 -15.29
CA GLY A 195 -8.90 16.96 -14.34
C GLY A 195 -9.70 16.68 -13.08
N PHE A 196 -9.53 15.48 -12.52
CA PHE A 196 -9.67 15.27 -11.08
C PHE A 196 -8.56 16.07 -10.38
N LEU A 197 -8.71 17.39 -10.41
CA LEU A 197 -8.03 18.32 -9.54
C LEU A 197 -8.66 18.12 -8.17
N PHE A 198 -7.89 17.62 -7.20
CA PHE A 198 -8.20 17.87 -5.80
C PHE A 198 -8.12 19.38 -5.60
N PRO A 199 -9.23 20.10 -5.44
CA PRO A 199 -9.13 21.52 -5.16
C PRO A 199 -8.71 21.65 -3.70
N SER A 200 -7.66 22.43 -3.48
CA SER A 200 -7.31 22.98 -2.17
C SER A 200 -8.54 23.68 -1.59
N TYR A 201 -9.29 22.99 -0.73
CA TYR A 201 -10.45 23.54 -0.04
C TYR A 201 -10.15 23.65 1.46
N GLN A 202 -9.72 24.84 1.85
CA GLN A 202 -10.10 25.38 3.16
C GLN A 202 -11.61 25.60 3.14
N SER A 203 -12.38 24.84 3.92
CA SER A 203 -13.44 25.37 4.81
C SER A 203 -14.32 24.25 5.38
N LYS A 204 -14.63 24.43 6.67
CA LYS A 204 -15.66 23.80 7.52
C LYS A 204 -16.68 22.88 6.82
N TRP A 205 -16.67 21.61 7.19
CA TRP A 205 -17.78 20.70 6.90
C TRP A 205 -18.76 20.62 8.08
N ARG A 206 -20.01 21.03 7.83
CA ARG A 206 -21.20 20.51 8.52
C ARG A 206 -21.71 19.32 7.70
N ALA A 207 -22.08 18.26 8.40
CA ALA A 207 -22.57 17.01 7.83
C ALA A 207 -23.96 17.17 7.21
N THR A 208 -24.13 16.69 5.98
CA THR A 208 -25.38 16.09 5.47
C THR A 208 -25.04 15.09 4.37
N GLY A 209 -25.65 13.92 4.45
CA GLY A 209 -25.28 12.71 3.73
C GLY A 209 -25.73 12.63 2.26
N GLY A 210 -24.94 11.86 1.51
CA GLY A 210 -25.25 11.34 0.18
C GLY A 210 -24.18 10.30 -0.18
N THR A 211 -24.60 9.09 -0.57
CA THR A 211 -23.74 7.92 -0.78
C THR A 211 -22.95 7.96 -2.09
N HIS A 212 -21.67 7.60 -2.02
CA HIS A 212 -20.65 7.64 -3.08
C HIS A 212 -20.93 6.73 -4.30
N THR A 213 -21.92 5.84 -4.22
CA THR A 213 -22.19 4.76 -5.16
C THR A 213 -22.94 5.17 -6.42
N GLU A 214 -23.66 6.30 -6.43
CA GLU A 214 -24.44 6.71 -7.61
C GLU A 214 -23.61 7.39 -8.69
N LYS A 215 -22.52 8.08 -8.33
CA LYS A 215 -21.68 8.82 -9.29
C LYS A 215 -20.77 7.96 -10.18
N LEU A 216 -20.66 6.66 -9.89
CA LEU A 216 -19.87 5.72 -10.70
C LEU A 216 -20.62 5.20 -11.93
N LYS A 217 -21.96 5.30 -11.96
CA LYS A 217 -22.76 4.73 -13.06
C LYS A 217 -22.92 5.64 -14.27
N GLU A 218 -22.78 6.96 -14.11
CA GLU A 218 -23.04 7.93 -15.19
C GLU A 218 -21.83 8.22 -16.10
N ALA A 219 -20.64 7.68 -15.81
CA ALA A 219 -19.41 8.02 -16.55
C ALA A 219 -19.13 7.13 -17.79
N LEU A 220 -19.80 5.99 -17.94
CA LEU A 220 -19.40 4.86 -18.81
C LEU A 220 -19.74 5.02 -20.31
N GLY A 221 -19.20 6.03 -21.00
CA GLY A 221 -19.65 6.33 -22.36
C GLY A 221 -18.66 7.02 -23.28
N GLY A 222 -17.43 6.51 -23.47
CA GLY A 222 -16.62 6.98 -24.60
C GLY A 222 -15.32 6.20 -24.92
N PRO A 223 -14.87 6.18 -26.19
CA PRO A 223 -13.65 5.46 -26.62
C PRO A 223 -12.33 5.98 -26.02
N ASP A 224 -12.31 7.21 -25.49
CA ASP A 224 -11.14 7.81 -24.82
C ASP A 224 -10.98 7.33 -23.36
N GLU A 225 -11.94 6.59 -22.79
CA GLU A 225 -11.87 6.05 -21.41
C GLU A 225 -10.98 4.81 -21.27
N VAL A 226 -10.60 4.14 -22.36
CA VAL A 226 -9.82 2.89 -22.30
C VAL A 226 -8.45 3.09 -21.63
N ARG A 227 -7.89 4.31 -21.71
CA ARG A 227 -6.66 4.68 -20.98
C ARG A 227 -6.86 4.92 -19.48
N SER A 228 -8.05 5.30 -19.04
CA SER A 228 -8.33 5.55 -17.61
C SER A 228 -8.51 4.29 -16.78
N LEU A 229 -8.81 3.15 -17.41
CA LEU A 229 -8.94 1.84 -16.75
C LEU A 229 -7.65 1.00 -16.80
N LEU A 230 -6.67 1.40 -17.62
CA LEU A 230 -5.41 0.68 -17.79
C LEU A 230 -4.57 0.66 -16.51
N GLU A 231 -4.58 1.74 -15.71
CA GLU A 231 -3.86 1.81 -14.43
C GLU A 231 -4.73 2.47 -13.35
N VAL A 232 -5.07 1.72 -12.30
CA VAL A 232 -5.76 2.23 -11.11
C VAL A 232 -4.79 2.33 -9.94
N ARG A 233 -4.77 3.47 -9.28
CA ARG A 233 -3.95 3.68 -8.08
C ARG A 233 -4.82 3.71 -6.84
N VAL A 234 -4.42 2.91 -5.87
CA VAL A 234 -5.08 2.85 -4.56
C VAL A 234 -4.11 3.45 -3.56
N LEU A 235 -4.52 4.57 -2.94
CA LEU A 235 -3.73 5.23 -1.93
C LEU A 235 -3.77 4.41 -0.63
N ILE A 236 -2.69 3.68 -0.41
CA ILE A 236 -2.42 2.89 0.77
C ILE A 236 -0.96 3.08 1.13
N ASP A 237 -0.73 3.76 2.24
CA ASP A 237 0.48 3.53 3.03
C ASP A 237 0.39 2.11 3.60
#